data_AF-A0A3B8YSP4-F1
#
_entry.id   AF-A0A3B8YSP4-F1
#
_cell.length_a   1.000
_cell.length_b   1.000
_cell.length_c   1.000
_cell.angle_alpha   90.00
_cell.angle_beta   90.00
_cell.angle_gamma   90.00
#
_symmetry.space_group_name_H-M   'P 1'
#
loop_
_entity.id
_entity.type
_entity.pdbx_description
1 polymer ?
#
loop_
_entity_poly.entity_id
_entity_poly.type
_entity_poly.pdbx_seq_one_letter_code
_entity_poly.pdbx_strand_id
1 'polypeptide(L)'
;YDVAQALKGSGVPLIADGGLRYSGDIVKALAAGGSSVMMGSLLAGTEESPGETIIFNGRKFKTYRGMGSLSAMQKGSKDRYFQDVEDDIKKLVPEGIEA
;
A
#
# COMPACT_ATOMS: atom_id res chain seq x y z
N TYR A 1 0.26 12.32 13.02
CA TYR A 1 0.14 12.69 14.45
C TYR A 1 -1.27 13.16 14.77
N ASP A 2 -1.88 14.00 13.93
CA ASP A 2 -3.22 14.58 14.16
C ASP A 2 -4.32 13.53 14.45
N VAL A 3 -4.36 12.44 13.68
CA VAL A 3 -5.31 11.33 13.92
C VAL A 3 -5.10 10.70 15.30
N ALA A 4 -3.84 10.50 15.73
CA ALA A 4 -3.55 9.94 17.05
C ALA A 4 -4.01 10.88 18.19
N GLN A 5 -3.94 12.20 17.98
CA GLN A 5 -4.50 13.17 18.92
C GLN A 5 -6.03 13.11 18.94
N ALA A 6 -6.67 13.04 17.77
CA ALA A 6 -8.12 12.94 17.66
C ALA A 6 -8.69 11.67 18.33
N LEU A 7 -7.93 10.57 18.33
CA LEU A 7 -8.33 9.30 18.95
C LEU A 7 -8.01 9.21 20.46
N LYS A 8 -7.38 10.23 21.06
CA LYS A 8 -6.96 10.18 22.47
C LYS A 8 -8.15 9.96 23.40
N GLY A 9 -8.08 8.91 24.23
CA GLY A 9 -9.13 8.56 25.20
C GLY A 9 -10.28 7.73 24.62
N SER A 10 -10.31 7.48 23.31
CA SER A 10 -11.34 6.64 22.67
C SER A 10 -11.10 5.13 22.86
N GLY A 11 -9.86 4.72 23.15
CA GLY A 11 -9.47 3.30 23.18
C GLY A 11 -9.34 2.64 21.80
N VAL A 12 -9.55 3.38 20.71
CA VAL A 12 -9.44 2.87 19.34
C VAL A 12 -7.97 2.84 18.90
N PRO A 13 -7.41 1.69 18.47
CA PRO A 13 -6.04 1.60 17.99
C PRO A 13 -5.89 2.22 16.59
N LEU A 14 -4.70 2.75 16.31
CA LEU A 14 -4.36 3.37 15.02
C LEU A 14 -3.36 2.51 14.25
N ILE A 15 -3.66 2.21 12.99
CA ILE A 15 -2.72 1.57 12.06
C ILE A 15 -2.07 2.66 11.21
N ALA A 16 -0.73 2.75 11.24
CA ALA A 16 0.03 3.59 10.32
C ALA A 16 0.31 2.81 9.02
N ASP A 17 -0.34 3.21 7.93
CA ASP A 17 -0.27 2.55 6.63
C ASP A 17 0.47 3.41 5.59
N GLY A 18 1.45 2.82 4.91
CA GLY A 18 2.20 3.45 3.83
C GLY A 18 3.44 4.26 4.24
N GLY A 19 4.36 4.43 3.29
CA GLY A 19 5.54 5.30 3.43
C GLY A 19 6.75 4.72 4.18
N LEU A 20 6.66 3.48 4.68
CA LEU A 20 7.72 2.80 5.44
C LEU A 20 8.78 2.20 4.50
N ARG A 21 10.05 2.66 4.60
CA ARG A 21 11.15 2.17 3.75
C ARG A 21 12.24 1.46 4.55
N TYR A 22 12.42 1.84 5.80
CA TYR A 22 13.42 1.26 6.68
C TYR A 22 12.82 0.97 8.07
N SER A 23 13.51 0.13 8.85
CA SER A 23 13.08 -0.20 10.23
C SER A 23 12.91 1.05 11.10
N GLY A 24 13.72 2.09 10.88
CA GLY A 24 13.58 3.37 11.59
C GLY A 24 12.25 4.09 11.32
N ASP A 25 11.64 3.90 10.14
CA ASP A 25 10.34 4.51 9.83
C ASP A 25 9.21 3.84 10.61
N ILE A 26 9.33 2.54 10.87
CA ILE A 26 8.41 1.80 11.74
C ILE A 26 8.45 2.38 13.14
N VAL A 27 9.66 2.57 13.69
CA VAL A 27 9.84 3.16 15.03
C VAL A 27 9.23 4.57 15.09
N LYS A 28 9.46 5.40 14.07
CA LYS A 28 8.89 6.75 14.00
C LYS A 28 7.36 6.73 13.93
N ALA A 29 6.77 5.82 13.14
CA ALA A 29 5.32 5.71 13.01
C ALA A 29 4.66 5.31 14.33
N LEU A 30 5.26 4.36 15.06
CA LEU A 30 4.81 3.96 16.39
C LEU A 30 4.98 5.11 17.40
N ALA A 31 6.13 5.77 17.41
CA ALA A 31 6.39 6.92 18.29
C ALA A 31 5.45 8.10 18.00
N ALA A 32 5.00 8.26 16.74
CA ALA A 32 4.04 9.28 16.34
C ALA A 32 2.58 8.93 16.71
N GLY A 33 2.34 7.82 17.42
CA GLY A 33 1.03 7.44 17.95
C GLY A 33 0.35 6.27 17.22
N GLY A 34 1.02 5.61 16.28
CA GLY A 34 0.53 4.35 15.71
C GLY A 34 0.59 3.22 16.74
N SER A 35 -0.48 2.44 16.84
CA SER A 35 -0.52 1.20 17.64
C SER A 35 0.11 0.03 16.88
N SER A 36 0.04 0.07 15.55
CA SER A 36 0.68 -0.89 14.65
C SER A 36 1.01 -0.23 13.31
N VAL A 37 1.70 -0.97 12.44
CA VAL A 37 2.03 -0.54 11.08
C VAL A 37 1.50 -1.53 10.04
N MET A 38 1.09 -1.03 8.88
CA MET A 38 0.78 -1.83 7.70
C MET A 38 1.86 -1.62 6.64
N MET A 39 2.40 -2.72 6.12
CA MET A 39 3.56 -2.72 5.22
C MET A 39 3.21 -3.38 3.89
N GLY A 40 3.27 -2.60 2.80
CA GLY A 40 3.11 -3.11 1.44
C GLY A 40 4.47 -3.45 0.81
N SER A 41 5.16 -2.43 0.29
CA SER A 41 6.40 -2.59 -0.50
C SER A 41 7.50 -3.36 0.23
N LEU A 42 7.64 -3.20 1.55
CA LEU A 42 8.63 -3.94 2.35
C LEU A 42 8.40 -5.46 2.36
N LEU A 43 7.15 -5.89 2.20
CA LEU A 43 6.76 -7.31 2.20
C LEU A 43 6.55 -7.85 0.78
N ALA A 44 6.43 -6.99 -0.23
CA ALA A 44 6.08 -7.39 -1.60
C ALA A 44 7.14 -8.28 -2.29
N GLY A 45 8.39 -8.28 -1.80
CA GLY A 45 9.48 -9.09 -2.35
C GLY A 45 9.71 -10.42 -1.63
N THR A 46 8.98 -10.73 -0.55
CA THR A 46 9.23 -11.95 0.25
C THR A 46 8.74 -13.19 -0.48
N GLU A 47 9.17 -14.38 -0.05
CA GLU A 47 8.79 -15.65 -0.69
C GLU A 47 7.28 -15.89 -0.63
N GLU A 48 6.65 -15.55 0.49
CA GLU A 48 5.24 -15.77 0.81
C GLU A 48 4.30 -14.81 0.08
N SER A 49 4.82 -13.68 -0.40
CA SER A 49 4.01 -12.71 -1.14
C SER A 49 3.49 -13.30 -2.46
N PRO A 50 2.27 -12.96 -2.91
CA PRO A 50 1.72 -13.50 -4.13
C PRO A 50 2.45 -12.99 -5.38
N GLY A 51 2.40 -13.76 -6.46
CA GLY A 51 3.04 -13.41 -7.74
C GLY A 51 4.34 -14.17 -7.99
N GLU A 52 4.79 -14.13 -9.24
CA GLU A 52 5.98 -14.86 -9.68
C GLU A 52 7.26 -14.05 -9.44
N THR A 53 8.35 -14.76 -9.13
CA THR A 53 9.67 -14.15 -9.06
C THR A 53 10.29 -14.10 -10.45
N ILE A 54 10.62 -12.91 -10.92
CA ILE A 54 11.32 -12.68 -12.20
C ILE A 54 12.82 -12.48 -11.96
N ILE A 55 13.65 -12.92 -12.90
CA ILE A 55 15.09 -12.63 -12.89
C ILE A 55 15.34 -11.48 -13.85
N PHE A 56 15.83 -10.36 -13.33
CA PHE A 56 16.21 -9.20 -14.11
C PHE A 56 17.64 -8.80 -13.77
N ASN A 57 18.52 -8.73 -14.77
CA ASN A 57 19.95 -8.44 -14.61
C ASN A 57 20.63 -9.29 -13.50
N GLY A 58 20.30 -10.59 -13.44
CA GLY A 58 20.87 -11.53 -12.48
C GLY A 58 20.36 -11.39 -11.04
N ARG A 59 19.36 -10.53 -10.79
CA ARG A 59 18.71 -10.37 -9.48
C ARG A 59 17.26 -10.83 -9.54
N LYS A 60 16.77 -11.38 -8.43
CA LYS A 60 15.37 -11.80 -8.26
C LYS A 60 14.53 -10.59 -7.87
N PHE A 61 13.41 -10.39 -8.55
CA PHE A 61 12.39 -9.38 -8.26
C PHE A 61 11.01 -10.02 -8.24
N LYS A 62 10.06 -9.39 -7.54
CA LYS A 62 8.63 -9.68 -7.65
C LYS A 62 7.91 -8.42 -8.07
N THR A 63 6.92 -8.57 -8.95
CA THR A 63 6.11 -7.45 -9.43
C THR A 63 5.24 -6.91 -8.29
N TYR A 64 5.31 -5.61 -8.07
CA TYR A 64 4.47 -4.89 -7.12
C TYR A 64 3.62 -3.86 -7.84
N ARG A 65 2.34 -3.74 -7.44
CA ARG A 65 1.44 -2.72 -7.97
C ARG A 65 0.62 -2.10 -6.86
N GLY A 66 0.49 -0.78 -6.91
CA GLY A 66 -0.44 -0.06 -6.06
C GLY A 66 -1.89 -0.38 -6.45
N MET A 67 -2.80 -0.41 -5.48
CA MET A 67 -4.22 -0.69 -5.76
C MET A 67 -4.86 0.36 -6.69
N GLY A 68 -4.26 1.54 -6.82
CA GLY A 68 -4.68 2.59 -7.74
C GLY A 68 -4.01 2.53 -9.11
N SER A 69 -3.23 1.48 -9.40
CA SER A 69 -2.69 1.29 -10.73
C SER A 69 -3.78 0.83 -11.70
N LEU A 70 -3.60 1.09 -13.00
CA LEU A 70 -4.56 0.66 -14.02
C LEU A 70 -4.81 -0.84 -13.99
N SER A 71 -3.78 -1.69 -13.83
CA SER A 71 -3.99 -3.14 -13.81
C SER A 71 -4.66 -3.64 -12.53
N ALA A 72 -4.55 -2.91 -11.43
CA ALA A 72 -5.29 -3.20 -10.20
C ALA A 72 -6.76 -2.78 -10.35
N MET A 73 -7.00 -1.56 -10.85
CA MET A 73 -8.35 -1.02 -11.08
C MET A 73 -9.16 -1.89 -12.04
N GLN A 74 -8.55 -2.36 -13.13
CA GLN A 74 -9.17 -3.32 -14.06
C GLN A 74 -9.58 -4.65 -13.39
N LYS A 75 -8.92 -5.02 -12.28
CA LYS A 75 -9.20 -6.24 -11.52
C LYS A 75 -10.09 -6.01 -10.30
N GLY A 76 -10.77 -4.85 -10.23
CA GLY A 76 -11.85 -4.61 -9.28
C GLY A 76 -11.49 -3.72 -8.10
N SER A 77 -10.39 -2.95 -8.16
CA SER A 77 -10.09 -1.94 -7.12
C SER A 77 -10.64 -0.54 -7.42
N LYS A 78 -11.52 -0.38 -8.42
CA LYS A 78 -12.05 0.92 -8.87
C LYS A 78 -12.87 1.62 -7.78
N ASP A 79 -13.64 0.86 -7.02
CA ASP A 79 -14.50 1.33 -5.93
C ASP A 79 -13.72 2.12 -4.87
N ARG A 80 -12.51 1.64 -4.54
CA ARG A 80 -11.60 2.30 -3.60
C ARG A 80 -11.22 3.73 -4.02
N TYR A 81 -11.28 4.01 -5.31
CA TYR A 81 -10.92 5.30 -5.91
C TYR A 81 -12.15 6.01 -6.52
N PHE A 82 -13.36 5.61 -6.15
CA PHE A 82 -14.62 6.21 -6.60
C PHE A 82 -14.80 6.19 -8.14
N GLN A 83 -14.28 5.16 -8.80
CA GLN A 83 -14.32 4.98 -10.26
C GLN A 83 -15.10 3.72 -10.68
N ASP A 84 -16.00 3.23 -9.81
CA ASP A 84 -16.81 2.03 -10.01
C ASP A 84 -17.77 2.14 -11.19
N VAL A 85 -18.29 3.35 -11.46
CA VAL A 85 -19.20 3.63 -12.59
C VAL A 85 -18.49 3.79 -13.94
N GLU A 86 -17.16 3.82 -13.97
CA GLU A 86 -16.39 4.02 -15.21
C GLU A 86 -15.92 2.69 -15.80
N ASP A 87 -16.61 2.25 -16.85
CA ASP A 87 -16.28 1.03 -17.57
C ASP A 87 -15.15 1.22 -18.60
N ASP A 88 -14.96 2.44 -19.10
CA ASP A 88 -13.88 2.73 -20.07
C ASP A 88 -12.54 2.90 -19.36
N ILE A 89 -11.66 1.92 -19.55
CA ILE A 89 -10.29 1.92 -19.02
C ILE A 89 -9.53 3.20 -19.36
N LYS A 90 -9.76 3.81 -20.53
CA LYS A 90 -9.05 5.02 -20.96
C LYS A 90 -9.44 6.26 -20.15
N LYS A 91 -10.57 6.23 -19.47
CA LYS A 91 -11.07 7.31 -18.62
C LYS A 91 -10.71 7.13 -17.15
N LEU A 92 -10.16 5.98 -16.78
CA LEU A 92 -9.66 5.76 -15.44
C LEU A 92 -8.49 6.71 -15.15
N VAL A 93 -8.53 7.32 -13.96
CA VAL A 93 -7.47 8.16 -13.42
C VAL A 93 -6.67 7.34 -12.41
N PRO A 94 -5.50 6.80 -12.78
CA PRO A 94 -4.71 5.99 -11.87
C PRO A 94 -4.03 6.86 -10.81
N GLU A 95 -4.16 6.44 -9.55
CA GLU A 95 -3.48 7.04 -8.39
C GLU A 95 -2.31 6.18 -7.86
N GLY A 96 -2.05 5.04 -8.51
CA GLY A 96 -0.98 4.11 -8.16
C GLY A 96 -0.07 3.77 -9.33
N ILE A 97 1.13 3.28 -9.02
CA ILE A 97 2.14 2.85 -9.98
C ILE A 97 2.41 1.34 -9.90
N GLU A 98 3.10 0.82 -10.90
CA GLU A 98 3.56 -0.58 -11.00
C GLU A 98 5.07 -0.60 -11.14
N ALA A 99 5.75 -1.51 -10.44
CA ALA A 99 7.20 -1.62 -10.37
C ALA A 99 7.68 -3.07 -10.18
#